data_AF-A0A4S3FWZ1-F1
#
_entry.id   AF-A0A4S3FWZ1-F1
#
_cell.length_a   1.000
_cell.length_b   1.000
_cell.length_c   1.000
_cell.angle_alpha   90.00
_cell.angle_beta   90.00
_cell.angle_gamma   90.00
#
_symmetry.space_group_name_H-M   'P 1'
#
loop_
_entity.id
_entity.type
_entity.pdbx_description
1 polymer ?
#
loop_
_entity_poly.entity_id
_entity_poly.type
_entity_poly.pdbx_seq_one_letter_code
_entity_poly.pdbx_strand_id
1 'polypeptide(L)' 'MLTEKEYTMTQGDKSAYTDKQKRQAKHIEEGYEKKGVSEDEAKRRAWATENKISGGGKKSGSGKH' A
#
# COMPACT_ATOMS: atom_id res chain seq x y z
N MET A 1 -18.31 -10.10 9.29
CA MET A 1 -17.82 -9.46 8.05
C MET A 1 -17.00 -8.27 8.46
N LEU A 2 -15.67 -8.40 8.53
CA LEU A 2 -14.81 -7.28 8.89
C LEU A 2 -14.76 -6.33 7.70
N THR A 3 -15.49 -5.23 7.82
CA THR A 3 -15.52 -4.14 6.84
C THR A 3 -14.12 -3.58 6.69
N GLU A 4 -13.68 -3.38 5.46
CA GLU A 4 -12.34 -2.92 5.02
C GLU A 4 -11.89 -1.54 5.57
N LYS A 5 -12.60 -1.00 6.57
CA LYS A 5 -12.52 0.38 7.04
C LYS A 5 -11.57 0.60 8.23
N GLU A 6 -11.11 -0.44 8.93
CA GLU A 6 -10.37 -0.29 10.19
C GLU A 6 -9.03 -1.06 10.19
N TYR A 7 -8.13 -0.74 9.26
CA TYR A 7 -6.69 -0.96 9.51
C TYR A 7 -5.96 0.34 9.17
N THR A 8 -5.81 1.14 10.23
CA THR A 8 -5.11 2.42 10.32
C THR A 8 -3.62 2.24 10.08
N MET A 9 -3.25 1.95 8.82
CA MET A 9 -1.90 2.18 8.34
C MET A 9 -1.71 3.68 8.20
N THR A 10 -0.87 4.25 9.06
CA THR A 10 -0.56 5.69 9.09
C THR A 10 0.07 6.14 7.78
N GLN A 11 -0.27 7.37 7.35
CA GLN A 11 0.33 8.18 6.27
C GLN A 11 -0.42 8.31 4.92
N GLY A 12 -1.74 8.49 4.95
CA GLY A 12 -2.43 9.18 3.84
C GLY A 12 -3.88 8.78 3.64
N ASP A 13 -4.66 9.71 3.10
CA ASP A 13 -6.02 9.43 2.64
C ASP A 13 -5.96 8.43 1.47
N LYS A 14 -6.41 7.20 1.72
CA LYS A 14 -6.31 6.08 0.76
C LYS A 14 -7.15 6.31 -0.50
N SER A 15 -8.06 7.30 -0.50
CA SER A 15 -8.73 7.77 -1.71
C SER A 15 -7.76 8.36 -2.74
N ALA A 16 -6.55 8.75 -2.33
CA ALA A 16 -5.51 9.29 -3.20
C ALA A 16 -4.72 8.23 -3.97
N TYR A 17 -4.89 6.93 -3.66
CA TYR A 17 -4.17 5.87 -4.36
C TYR A 17 -4.76 5.62 -5.75
N THR A 18 -3.91 5.77 -6.77
CA THR A 18 -4.30 5.51 -8.15
C THR A 18 -4.51 4.01 -8.38
N ASP A 19 -5.33 3.65 -9.37
CA ASP A 19 -5.59 2.24 -9.69
C ASP A 19 -4.32 1.48 -10.08
N LYS A 20 -3.30 2.19 -10.59
CA LYS A 20 -1.98 1.62 -10.85
C LYS A 20 -1.31 1.13 -9.56
N GLN A 21 -1.38 1.92 -8.48
CA GLN A 21 -0.79 1.58 -7.19
C GLN A 21 -1.51 0.39 -6.56
N LYS A 22 -2.85 0.36 -6.63
CA LYS A 22 -3.65 -0.79 -6.17
C LYS A 22 -3.27 -2.08 -6.89
N ARG A 23 -3.08 -2.05 -8.21
CA ARG A 23 -2.63 -3.22 -8.99
C ARG A 23 -1.21 -3.65 -8.61
N GLN A 24 -0.29 -2.71 -8.42
CA GLN A 24 1.07 -3.02 -7.98
C GLN A 24 1.09 -3.64 -6.58
N ALA A 25 0.37 -3.07 -5.62
CA ALA A 25 0.24 -3.62 -4.28
C ALA A 25 -0.30 -5.06 -4.32
N LYS A 26 -1.36 -5.33 -5.09
CA LYS A 26 -1.91 -6.68 -5.25
C LYS A 26 -0.87 -7.69 -5.76
N HIS A 27 -0.08 -7.32 -6.77
CA HIS A 27 0.97 -8.22 -7.27
C HIS A 27 2.10 -8.46 -6.26
N ILE A 28 2.42 -7.47 -5.42
CA ILE A 28 3.43 -7.62 -4.37
C ILE A 28 2.88 -8.50 -3.24
N GLU A 29 1.61 -8.34 -2.87
CA GLU A 29 0.88 -9.15 -1.88
C GLU A 29 0.89 -10.63 -2.28
N GLU A 30 0.48 -10.96 -3.51
CA GLU A 30 0.54 -12.32 -4.06
C GLU A 30 1.96 -12.91 -3.97
N GLY A 31 3.00 -12.08 -4.13
CA GLY A 31 4.38 -12.50 -3.99
C GLY A 31 4.79 -12.84 -2.55
N TYR A 32 4.19 -12.18 -1.55
CA TYR A 32 4.41 -12.48 -0.13
C TYR A 32 3.60 -13.68 0.34
N GLU A 33 2.36 -13.83 -0.12
CA GLU A 33 1.53 -15.01 0.16
C GLU A 33 2.19 -16.29 -0.38
N LYS A 34 2.73 -16.24 -1.60
CA LYS A 34 3.51 -17.36 -2.17
C LYS A 34 4.77 -17.70 -1.35
N LYS A 35 5.28 -16.76 -0.56
CA LYS A 35 6.41 -16.98 0.37
C LYS A 35 5.95 -17.47 1.75
N GLY A 36 4.65 -17.73 1.94
CA GLY A 36 4.07 -18.21 3.20
C GLY A 36 3.81 -17.10 4.22
N VAL A 37 3.82 -15.82 3.80
CA VAL A 37 3.41 -14.72 4.68
C VAL A 37 1.88 -14.72 4.77
N SER A 38 1.33 -14.49 5.97
CA SER A 38 -0.11 -14.35 6.16
C SER A 38 -0.67 -13.18 5.35
N GLU A 39 -1.89 -13.31 4.84
CA GLU A 39 -2.59 -12.30 4.01
C GLU A 39 -2.48 -10.88 4.64
N ASP A 40 -2.81 -10.75 5.92
CA ASP A 40 -2.73 -9.47 6.62
C ASP A 40 -1.33 -8.86 6.61
N GLU A 41 -0.27 -9.66 6.76
CA GLU A 41 1.11 -9.17 6.74
C GLU A 41 1.59 -8.93 5.30
N ALA A 42 1.16 -9.76 4.35
CA ALA A 42 1.44 -9.61 2.93
C ALA A 42 0.87 -8.30 2.40
N LYS A 43 -0.39 -7.99 2.70
CA LYS A 43 -1.07 -6.73 2.37
C LYS A 43 -0.32 -5.52 2.93
N ARG A 44 0.06 -5.58 4.20
CA ARG A 44 0.81 -4.51 4.87
C ARG A 44 2.16 -4.26 4.21
N ARG A 45 2.93 -5.32 3.96
CA ARG A 45 4.23 -5.24 3.28
C ARG A 45 4.10 -4.77 1.85
N ALA A 46 3.06 -5.19 1.15
CA ALA A 46 2.78 -4.79 -0.22
C ALA A 46 2.52 -3.29 -0.33
N TRP A 47 1.68 -2.74 0.53
CA TRP A 47 1.42 -1.30 0.58
C TRP A 47 2.67 -0.49 0.95
N ALA A 48 3.45 -0.95 1.94
CA ALA A 48 4.71 -0.30 2.30
C ALA A 48 5.72 -0.32 1.14
N THR A 49 5.76 -1.40 0.38
CA THR A 49 6.65 -1.55 -0.79
C THR A 49 6.20 -0.65 -1.93
N GLU A 50 4.91 -0.61 -2.24
CA GLU A 50 4.35 0.30 -3.24
C GLU A 50 4.61 1.76 -2.87
N ASN A 51 4.37 2.16 -1.62
CA ASN A 51 4.67 3.49 -1.13
C ASN A 51 6.16 3.84 -1.29
N LYS A 52 7.08 2.91 -1.02
CA LYS A 52 8.51 3.12 -1.25
C LYS A 52 8.85 3.29 -2.74
N ILE A 53 8.21 2.53 -3.63
CA ILE A 53 8.42 2.60 -5.08
C ILE A 53 7.84 3.90 -5.66
N SER A 54 6.66 4.32 -5.20
CA SER A 54 5.97 5.50 -5.70
C SER A 54 6.40 6.82 -5.04
N GLY A 55 7.17 6.74 -3.95
CA GLY A 55 7.63 7.89 -3.17
C GLY A 55 6.61 8.40 -2.14
N GLY A 56 5.65 7.56 -1.72
CA GLY A 56 4.73 7.87 -0.62
C GLY A 56 3.66 8.91 -0.95
N GLY A 57 3.33 9.07 -2.24
CA GLY A 57 2.30 9.98 -2.71
C GLY A 57 2.82 10.94 -3.76
N LYS A 58 2.47 10.68 -5.03
CA LYS A 58 2.50 11.70 -6.08
C LYS A 58 1.34 12.71 -5.90
N LYS A 59 1.25 13.31 -4.72
CA LYS A 59 0.52 14.55 -4.47
C LYS A 59 1.49 15.50 -3.77
N SER A 60 2.13 16.33 -4.59
CA SER A 60 2.56 17.69 -4.22
C SER A 60 3.20 17.86 -2.84
N GLY A 61 4.46 17.42 -2.67
CA GLY A 61 5.14 17.51 -1.37
C GLY A 61 6.66 17.68 -1.43
N SER A 62 7.26 17.86 -2.60
CA SER A 62 8.64 18.35 -2.70
C SER A 62 8.67 19.87 -2.48
N GLY A 63 8.14 20.31 -1.33
CA GLY A 63 8.44 21.58 -0.73
C GLY A 63 9.59 21.37 0.24
N LYS A 64 10.82 21.42 -0.27
CA LYS A 64 11.99 21.65 0.57
C LYS A 64 12.94 22.55 -0.21
N HIS A 65 12.75 23.85 0.06
CA HIS A 65 13.44 25.04 -0.45
C HIS A 65 13.01 25.55 -1.82
#